data_AF-A0A3R6VJD2-F1
#
_entry.id   AF-A0A3R6VJD2-F1
#
_cell.length_a   1.000
_cell.length_b   1.000
_cell.length_c   1.000
_cell.angle_alpha   90.00
_cell.angle_beta   90.00
_cell.angle_gamma   90.00
#
_symmetry.space_group_name_H-M   'P 1'
#
loop_
_entity.id
_entity.type
_entity.pdbx_description
1 polymer ?
#
loop_
_entity_poly.entity_id
_entity_poly.type
_entity_poly.pdbx_seq_one_letter_code
_entity_poly.pdbx_strand_id
1 'polypeptide(L)'
;MSHSYMASGKPERFLQFVNSRAYETSDNTPELESINLSIVNVTTPAQYFHVLRRQQLRDFRKPLVVFAPKTLLRLAQATSTLDDMAPGTTFHSVLGDDHTSIQPASVRRVLLVSGKLYYDLVAQRAQHNRDDTAIVRVEELAPFPADALQAELAKYSNANDIVWVQEEPANQGAWAYVKVHLDKLGMLVRYIGRPSLPATSQGLGKANAKEAQELMRQAWEI
;
A
#
# COMPACT_ATOMS: atom_id res chain seq x y z
N MET A 1 -14.71 -18.12 -10.95
CA MET A 1 -13.65 -17.48 -11.75
C MET A 1 -12.31 -17.91 -11.20
N SER A 2 -11.48 -18.60 -11.99
CA SER A 2 -10.15 -19.01 -11.57
C SER A 2 -9.29 -17.78 -11.27
N HIS A 3 -8.86 -17.62 -10.02
CA HIS A 3 -7.77 -16.71 -9.70
C HIS A 3 -6.53 -17.22 -10.41
N SER A 4 -6.08 -16.53 -11.46
CA SER A 4 -4.93 -16.96 -12.25
C SER A 4 -3.64 -16.78 -11.45
N TYR A 5 -2.93 -17.89 -11.26
CA TYR A 5 -1.69 -18.03 -10.49
C TYR A 5 -0.46 -17.50 -11.25
N MET A 6 -0.33 -16.18 -11.38
CA MET A 6 0.94 -15.57 -11.84
C MET A 6 1.24 -14.33 -10.99
N ALA A 7 2.03 -14.57 -9.94
CA ALA A 7 1.72 -14.12 -8.59
C ALA A 7 2.51 -12.91 -8.05
N SER A 8 3.53 -12.40 -8.74
CA SER A 8 4.27 -11.25 -8.21
C SER A 8 5.09 -10.56 -9.30
N GLY A 9 5.06 -9.23 -9.33
CA GLY A 9 6.03 -8.41 -10.07
C GLY A 9 7.38 -8.30 -9.37
N LYS A 10 7.53 -8.98 -8.22
CA LYS A 10 8.68 -8.93 -7.32
C LYS A 10 9.04 -7.52 -6.87
N PRO A 11 8.08 -6.73 -6.32
CA PRO A 11 8.36 -5.39 -5.82
C PRO A 11 9.52 -5.34 -4.84
N GLU A 12 9.70 -6.39 -4.02
CA GLU A 12 10.82 -6.51 -3.09
C GLU A 12 12.20 -6.37 -3.77
N ARG A 13 12.34 -6.83 -5.02
CA ARG A 13 13.61 -6.77 -5.75
C ARG A 13 13.87 -5.38 -6.28
N PHE A 14 12.85 -4.68 -6.78
CA PHE A 14 12.97 -3.29 -7.18
C PHE A 14 13.25 -2.39 -5.98
N LEU A 15 12.54 -2.61 -4.86
CA LEU A 15 12.74 -1.89 -3.61
C LEU A 15 14.15 -2.11 -3.03
N GLN A 16 14.71 -3.32 -3.18
CA GLN A 16 16.11 -3.59 -2.80
C GLN A 16 17.12 -2.76 -3.60
N PHE A 17 16.80 -2.34 -4.82
CA PHE A 17 17.65 -1.48 -5.64
C PHE A 17 17.45 0.01 -5.39
N VAL A 18 16.48 0.39 -4.55
CA VAL A 18 16.26 1.79 -4.17
C VAL A 18 17.37 2.22 -3.22
N ASN A 19 18.06 3.33 -3.52
CA ASN A 19 19.00 3.97 -2.59
C ASN A 19 18.26 4.76 -1.51
N SER A 20 17.50 4.04 -0.68
CA SER A 20 16.70 4.62 0.40
C SER A 20 17.57 5.21 1.50
N ARG A 21 17.23 6.41 1.94
CA ARG A 21 17.87 7.09 3.06
C ARG A 21 17.43 6.56 4.42
N ALA A 22 16.51 5.60 4.48
CA ALA A 22 16.13 4.97 5.75
C ALA A 22 17.31 4.25 6.42
N TYR A 23 18.32 3.85 5.64
CA TYR A 23 19.54 3.22 6.14
C TYR A 23 20.64 4.24 6.53
N GLU A 24 20.46 5.52 6.24
CA GLU A 24 21.47 6.56 6.46
C GLU A 24 21.23 7.33 7.77
N THR A 25 22.31 7.82 8.37
CA THR A 25 22.32 8.44 9.71
C THR A 25 22.44 9.97 9.71
N SER A 26 22.77 10.63 8.59
CA SER A 26 23.26 12.02 8.66
C SER A 26 23.03 12.97 7.46
N ASP A 27 22.33 12.58 6.38
CA ASP A 27 22.16 13.45 5.20
C ASP A 27 20.76 14.10 5.14
N ASN A 28 20.73 15.45 5.08
CA ASN A 28 19.52 16.29 5.06
C ASN A 28 19.00 16.62 3.65
N THR A 29 19.59 16.11 2.58
CA THR A 29 19.07 16.32 1.21
C THR A 29 17.66 15.71 1.06
N PRO A 30 16.70 16.38 0.39
CA PRO A 30 15.36 15.84 0.17
C PRO A 30 15.42 14.48 -0.55
N GLU A 31 14.73 13.47 -0.01
CA GLU A 31 14.78 12.09 -0.51
C GLU A 31 14.36 11.99 -1.99
N LEU A 32 13.40 12.83 -2.41
CA LEU A 32 12.94 12.91 -3.80
C LEU A 32 14.06 13.28 -4.79
N GLU A 33 15.05 14.08 -4.39
CA GLU A 33 16.16 14.49 -5.27
C GLU A 33 17.25 13.43 -5.35
N SER A 34 17.50 12.70 -4.27
CA SER A 34 18.55 11.67 -4.20
C SER A 34 18.10 10.29 -4.71
N ILE A 35 16.81 9.98 -4.67
CA ILE A 35 16.34 8.61 -4.95
C ILE A 35 16.50 8.21 -6.42
N ASN A 36 16.97 7.00 -6.69
CA ASN A 36 17.26 6.54 -8.04
C ASN A 36 16.02 6.02 -8.79
N LEU A 37 15.04 5.48 -8.07
CA LEU A 37 13.81 4.89 -8.63
C LEU A 37 12.59 5.38 -7.87
N SER A 38 11.53 5.74 -8.60
CA SER A 38 10.20 5.86 -8.02
C SER A 38 9.44 4.55 -8.21
N ILE A 39 8.80 4.05 -7.15
CA ILE A 39 8.05 2.79 -7.16
C ILE A 39 6.65 3.05 -6.60
N VAL A 40 5.64 2.72 -7.39
CA VAL A 40 4.23 2.90 -7.03
C VAL A 40 3.42 1.62 -7.26
N ASN A 41 2.37 1.43 -6.46
CA ASN A 41 1.41 0.35 -6.58
C ASN A 41 -0.01 0.94 -6.46
N VAL A 42 -0.45 1.54 -7.56
CA VAL A 42 -1.61 2.42 -7.57
C VAL A 42 -2.94 1.65 -7.58
N THR A 43 -3.92 2.16 -6.84
CA THR A 43 -5.22 1.48 -6.67
C THR A 43 -6.37 2.09 -7.45
N THR A 44 -6.25 3.34 -7.95
CA THR A 44 -7.33 4.01 -8.70
C THR A 44 -6.88 4.48 -10.10
N PRO A 45 -7.81 4.58 -11.06
CA PRO A 45 -7.52 5.17 -12.37
C PRO A 45 -6.95 6.59 -12.30
N ALA A 46 -7.47 7.45 -11.40
CA ALA A 46 -6.96 8.81 -11.22
C ALA A 46 -5.50 8.84 -10.74
N GLN A 47 -5.13 7.97 -9.79
CA GLN A 47 -3.75 7.82 -9.33
C GLN A 47 -2.81 7.42 -10.48
N TYR A 48 -3.25 6.49 -11.33
CA TYR A 48 -2.48 6.09 -12.51
C TYR A 48 -2.36 7.23 -13.54
N PHE A 49 -3.42 7.99 -13.79
CA PHE A 49 -3.39 9.18 -14.65
C PHE A 49 -2.37 10.20 -14.15
N HIS A 50 -2.41 10.54 -12.87
CA HIS A 50 -1.52 11.54 -12.28
C HIS A 50 -0.07 11.09 -12.25
N VAL A 51 0.21 9.83 -11.92
CA VAL A 51 1.59 9.34 -11.84
C VAL A 51 2.26 9.31 -13.22
N LEU A 52 1.50 9.05 -14.30
CA LEU A 52 2.01 9.14 -15.67
C LEU A 52 2.30 10.59 -16.08
N ARG A 53 1.39 11.53 -15.78
CA ARG A 53 1.60 12.96 -16.07
C ARG A 53 2.79 13.52 -15.31
N ARG A 54 2.94 13.11 -14.05
CA ARG A 54 4.06 13.49 -13.17
C ARG A 54 5.42 13.19 -13.79
N GLN A 55 5.57 12.13 -14.60
CA GLN A 55 6.83 11.83 -15.31
C GLN A 55 7.21 12.88 -16.35
N GLN A 56 6.23 13.60 -16.92
CA GLN A 56 6.47 14.64 -17.93
C GLN A 56 6.47 16.04 -17.34
N LEU A 57 5.64 16.30 -16.34
CA LEU A 57 5.46 17.62 -15.73
C LEU A 57 6.59 18.02 -14.77
N ARG A 58 7.37 17.07 -14.25
CA ARG A 58 8.55 17.39 -13.43
C ARG A 58 9.67 17.94 -14.31
N ASP A 59 10.47 18.85 -13.77
CA ASP A 59 11.64 19.44 -14.46
C ASP A 59 12.85 18.49 -14.55
N PHE A 60 12.70 17.27 -14.04
CA PHE A 60 13.72 16.22 -14.08
C PHE A 60 13.10 14.89 -14.56
N ARG A 61 13.95 13.90 -14.84
CA ARG A 61 13.53 12.56 -15.25
C ARG A 61 14.07 11.52 -14.27
N LYS A 62 13.17 10.71 -13.72
CA LYS A 62 13.50 9.54 -12.91
C LYS A 62 12.71 8.33 -13.41
N PRO A 63 13.29 7.12 -13.43
CA PRO A 63 12.53 5.93 -13.74
C PRO A 63 11.37 5.74 -12.76
N LEU A 64 10.22 5.32 -13.30
CA LEU A 64 9.03 4.98 -12.54
C LEU A 64 8.71 3.50 -12.77
N VAL A 65 8.70 2.72 -11.70
CA VAL A 65 8.22 1.34 -11.67
C VAL A 65 6.79 1.35 -11.17
N VAL A 66 5.85 0.89 -12.01
CA VAL A 66 4.44 0.77 -11.66
C VAL A 66 4.07 -0.69 -11.53
N PHE A 67 3.66 -1.12 -10.35
CA PHE A 67 3.05 -2.43 -10.16
C PHE A 67 1.60 -2.39 -10.60
N ALA A 68 1.39 -2.49 -11.91
CA ALA A 68 0.08 -2.33 -12.52
C ALA A 68 -0.86 -3.50 -12.14
N PRO A 69 -2.02 -3.22 -11.54
CA PRO A 69 -2.93 -4.26 -11.08
C PRO A 69 -3.70 -4.91 -12.24
N LYS A 70 -3.58 -6.24 -12.39
CA LYS A 70 -4.36 -7.00 -13.41
C LYS A 70 -5.87 -7.01 -13.12
N THR A 71 -6.23 -7.25 -11.86
CA THR A 71 -7.63 -7.38 -11.43
C THR A 71 -8.37 -6.05 -11.48
N LEU A 72 -7.69 -4.96 -11.12
CA LEU A 72 -8.32 -3.64 -11.00
C LEU A 72 -8.75 -3.06 -12.35
N LEU A 73 -8.24 -3.59 -13.48
CA LEU A 73 -8.67 -3.18 -14.83
C LEU A 73 -10.17 -3.35 -15.09
N ARG A 74 -10.86 -4.23 -14.35
CA ARG A 74 -12.29 -4.53 -14.54
C ARG A 74 -13.08 -4.57 -13.24
N LEU A 75 -12.48 -4.16 -12.13
CA LEU A 75 -13.15 -4.15 -10.85
C LEU A 75 -14.09 -2.94 -10.78
N ALA A 76 -15.39 -3.17 -10.54
CA ALA A 76 -16.39 -2.10 -10.54
C ALA A 76 -16.11 -1.02 -9.49
N GLN A 77 -15.52 -1.39 -8.37
CA GLN A 77 -15.13 -0.48 -7.29
C GLN A 77 -13.87 0.34 -7.62
N ALA A 78 -13.05 -0.11 -8.58
CA ALA A 78 -11.80 0.57 -8.95
C ALA A 78 -12.04 1.59 -10.07
N THR A 79 -12.92 2.55 -9.83
CA THR A 79 -13.27 3.62 -10.78
C THR A 79 -12.86 4.99 -10.23
N SER A 80 -12.75 5.96 -11.13
CA SER A 80 -12.54 7.37 -10.77
C SER A 80 -13.41 8.24 -11.67
N THR A 81 -13.78 9.41 -11.17
CA THR A 81 -14.50 10.42 -11.93
C THR A 81 -13.53 11.26 -12.78
N LEU A 82 -14.06 12.07 -13.69
CA LEU A 82 -13.24 13.05 -14.40
C LEU A 82 -12.79 14.19 -13.48
N ASP A 83 -13.56 14.50 -12.44
CA ASP A 83 -13.20 15.54 -11.46
C ASP A 83 -11.94 15.17 -10.68
N ASP A 84 -11.72 13.88 -10.43
CA ASP A 84 -10.48 13.36 -9.84
C ASP A 84 -9.24 13.62 -10.73
N MET A 85 -9.44 13.98 -12.00
CA MET A 85 -8.40 14.29 -13.00
C MET A 85 -8.46 15.75 -13.48
N ALA A 86 -9.32 16.58 -12.89
CA ALA A 86 -9.50 17.98 -13.25
C ALA A 86 -8.29 18.87 -12.87
N PRO A 87 -8.19 20.11 -13.40
CA PRO A 87 -7.15 21.04 -12.97
C PRO A 87 -7.15 21.25 -11.46
N GLY A 88 -5.96 21.21 -10.85
CA GLY A 88 -5.79 21.34 -9.40
C GLY A 88 -5.71 20.02 -8.64
N THR A 89 -6.04 18.88 -9.26
CA THR A 89 -5.82 17.56 -8.66
C THR A 89 -4.40 17.05 -8.94
N THR A 90 -3.94 16.10 -8.12
CA THR A 90 -2.58 15.57 -8.19
C THR A 90 -2.51 14.11 -7.72
N PHE A 91 -1.34 13.51 -7.88
CA PHE A 91 -1.03 12.20 -7.30
C PHE A 91 -0.90 12.29 -5.78
N HIS A 92 -1.51 11.35 -5.06
CA HIS A 92 -1.38 11.21 -3.62
C HIS A 92 -0.53 9.99 -3.28
N SER A 93 0.56 10.15 -2.53
CA SER A 93 1.42 9.03 -2.13
C SER A 93 0.79 8.11 -1.08
N VAL A 94 -0.13 8.67 -0.28
CA VAL A 94 -0.96 7.96 0.70
C VAL A 94 -2.41 8.38 0.47
N LEU A 95 -3.32 7.40 0.45
CA LEU A 95 -4.76 7.64 0.46
C LEU A 95 -5.33 7.14 1.79
N GLY A 96 -6.03 8.03 2.49
CA GLY A 96 -6.76 7.70 3.71
C GLY A 96 -7.97 6.82 3.48
N ASP A 97 -8.68 6.55 4.57
CA ASP A 97 -9.97 5.88 4.53
C ASP A 97 -11.07 6.86 4.11
N ASP A 98 -11.75 6.56 3.02
CA ASP A 98 -12.81 7.36 2.40
C ASP A 98 -14.22 6.90 2.83
N HIS A 99 -14.32 5.91 3.72
CA HIS A 99 -15.61 5.36 4.12
C HIS A 99 -16.32 6.25 5.15
N THR A 100 -17.52 6.72 4.80
CA THR A 100 -18.29 7.71 5.55
C THR A 100 -18.66 7.31 6.98
N SER A 101 -18.72 6.01 7.27
CA SER A 101 -19.01 5.53 8.64
C SER A 101 -17.80 5.58 9.57
N ILE A 102 -16.58 5.74 9.06
CA ILE A 102 -15.36 5.75 9.87
C ILE A 102 -15.21 7.14 10.49
N GLN A 103 -15.51 7.23 11.78
CA GLN A 103 -15.20 8.42 12.57
C GLN A 103 -13.77 8.29 13.09
N PRO A 104 -12.85 9.23 12.80
CA PRO A 104 -11.45 9.07 13.18
C PRO A 104 -11.21 8.82 14.68
N ALA A 105 -12.08 9.39 15.54
CA ALA A 105 -12.06 9.17 16.98
C ALA A 105 -12.49 7.75 17.42
N SER A 106 -13.25 7.02 16.61
CA SER A 106 -13.67 5.64 16.91
C SER A 106 -12.62 4.61 16.52
N VAL A 107 -11.66 4.98 15.66
CA VAL A 107 -10.64 4.08 15.12
C VAL A 107 -9.66 3.65 16.22
N ARG A 108 -9.52 2.33 16.39
CA ARG A 108 -8.59 1.65 17.30
C ARG A 108 -7.46 0.95 16.55
N ARG A 109 -7.72 0.54 15.31
CA ARG A 109 -6.76 -0.14 14.44
C ARG A 109 -6.63 0.57 13.10
N VAL A 110 -5.42 0.64 12.56
CA VAL A 110 -5.18 1.07 11.18
C VAL A 110 -4.49 -0.03 10.40
N LEU A 111 -5.12 -0.47 9.31
CA LEU A 111 -4.55 -1.39 8.33
C LEU A 111 -3.86 -0.56 7.23
N LEU A 112 -2.53 -0.60 7.19
CA LEU A 112 -1.72 -0.10 6.09
C LEU A 112 -1.67 -1.16 4.99
N VAL A 113 -1.98 -0.80 3.76
CA VAL A 113 -1.99 -1.72 2.61
C VAL A 113 -1.45 -1.04 1.36
N SER A 114 -0.93 -1.79 0.40
CA SER A 114 -0.52 -1.26 -0.90
C SER A 114 -1.13 -2.12 -2.02
N GLY A 115 -1.68 -1.46 -3.04
CA GLY A 115 -2.27 -2.14 -4.19
C GLY A 115 -3.61 -2.83 -3.93
N LYS A 116 -3.90 -3.85 -4.75
CA LYS A 116 -5.26 -4.40 -4.91
C LYS A 116 -5.90 -4.99 -3.65
N LEU A 117 -5.10 -5.41 -2.68
CA LEU A 117 -5.60 -6.02 -1.43
C LEU A 117 -6.54 -5.08 -0.66
N TYR A 118 -6.40 -3.76 -0.85
CA TYR A 118 -7.33 -2.76 -0.32
C TYR A 118 -8.81 -3.12 -0.59
N TYR A 119 -9.15 -3.52 -1.81
CA TYR A 119 -10.54 -3.79 -2.18
C TYR A 119 -11.10 -5.02 -1.47
N ASP A 120 -10.26 -6.03 -1.26
CA ASP A 120 -10.66 -7.24 -0.52
C ASP A 120 -10.88 -6.91 0.97
N LEU A 121 -10.02 -6.06 1.56
CA LEU A 121 -10.17 -5.59 2.94
C LEU A 121 -11.45 -4.76 3.11
N VAL A 122 -11.74 -3.82 2.19
CA VAL A 122 -12.97 -3.02 2.24
C VAL A 122 -14.22 -3.90 2.13
N ALA A 123 -14.21 -4.89 1.21
CA ALA A 123 -15.32 -5.82 1.07
C ALA A 123 -15.56 -6.63 2.36
N GLN A 124 -14.48 -7.07 3.02
CA GLN A 124 -14.58 -7.81 4.27
C GLN A 124 -15.02 -6.92 5.44
N ARG A 125 -14.56 -5.67 5.51
CA ARG A 125 -15.06 -4.69 6.49
C ARG A 125 -16.58 -4.57 6.45
N ALA A 126 -17.13 -4.43 5.25
CA ALA A 126 -18.57 -4.31 5.04
C ALA A 126 -19.33 -5.56 5.52
N GLN A 127 -18.77 -6.75 5.33
CA GLN A 127 -19.37 -8.00 5.83
C GLN A 127 -19.41 -8.08 7.36
N HIS A 128 -18.44 -7.46 8.04
CA HIS A 128 -18.35 -7.45 9.50
C HIS A 128 -18.98 -6.21 10.15
N ASN A 129 -19.46 -5.23 9.38
CA ASN A 129 -20.01 -3.95 9.87
C ASN A 129 -19.09 -3.25 10.88
N ARG A 130 -17.78 -3.19 10.60
CA ARG A 130 -16.79 -2.59 11.51
C ARG A 130 -16.51 -1.13 11.17
N ASP A 131 -16.53 -0.30 12.21
CA ASP A 131 -16.21 1.13 12.14
C ASP A 131 -14.99 1.53 12.99
N ASP A 132 -14.40 0.57 13.71
CA ASP A 132 -13.25 0.73 14.60
C ASP A 132 -11.89 0.56 13.91
N THR A 133 -11.89 0.24 12.62
CA THR A 133 -10.68 -0.06 11.85
C THR A 133 -10.63 0.73 10.55
N ALA A 134 -9.62 1.58 10.41
CA ALA A 134 -9.34 2.32 9.18
C ALA A 134 -8.42 1.51 8.25
N ILE A 135 -8.57 1.69 6.94
CA ILE A 135 -7.74 1.10 5.89
C ILE A 135 -7.06 2.24 5.13
N VAL A 136 -5.74 2.36 5.27
CA VAL A 136 -4.93 3.41 4.65
C VAL A 136 -4.06 2.79 3.56
N ARG A 137 -4.10 3.37 2.36
CA ARG A 137 -3.34 2.90 1.20
C ARG A 137 -2.02 3.65 1.08
N VAL A 138 -0.93 2.91 0.94
CA VAL A 138 0.39 3.43 0.57
C VAL A 138 0.58 3.17 -0.93
N GLU A 139 0.34 4.23 -1.72
CA GLU A 139 0.33 4.20 -3.19
C GLU A 139 1.75 4.37 -3.75
N GLU A 140 2.58 5.17 -3.08
CA GLU A 140 4.00 5.32 -3.37
C GLU A 140 4.83 4.58 -2.32
N LEU A 141 5.59 3.59 -2.77
CA LEU A 141 6.49 2.82 -1.90
C LEU A 141 7.87 3.47 -1.83
N ALA A 142 8.35 4.02 -2.96
CA ALA A 142 9.62 4.73 -3.06
C ALA A 142 9.44 6.00 -3.91
N PRO A 143 9.86 7.20 -3.43
CA PRO A 143 10.34 7.48 -2.07
C PRO A 143 9.26 7.16 -1.02
N PHE A 144 9.69 6.76 0.18
CA PHE A 144 8.71 6.38 1.21
C PHE A 144 7.98 7.63 1.72
N PRO A 145 6.64 7.63 1.78
CA PRO A 145 5.87 8.85 2.03
C PRO A 145 5.69 9.11 3.53
N ALA A 146 6.79 9.29 4.25
CA ALA A 146 6.82 9.44 5.71
C ALA A 146 5.89 10.56 6.21
N ASP A 147 5.96 11.74 5.60
CA ASP A 147 5.19 12.91 6.04
C ASP A 147 3.70 12.73 5.77
N ALA A 148 3.35 12.24 4.57
CA ALA A 148 1.96 11.99 4.19
C ALA A 148 1.34 10.88 5.05
N LEU A 149 2.12 9.83 5.36
CA LEU A 149 1.67 8.74 6.21
C LEU A 149 1.45 9.20 7.66
N GLN A 150 2.38 9.96 8.23
CA GLN A 150 2.23 10.51 9.58
C GLN A 150 1.03 11.47 9.66
N ALA A 151 0.85 12.33 8.66
CA ALA A 151 -0.29 13.24 8.60
C ALA A 151 -1.63 12.49 8.51
N GLU A 152 -1.68 11.39 7.75
CA GLU A 152 -2.88 10.54 7.68
C GLU A 152 -3.14 9.84 9.02
N LEU A 153 -2.11 9.26 9.63
CA LEU A 153 -2.24 8.54 10.89
C LEU A 153 -2.59 9.44 12.08
N ALA A 154 -2.16 10.70 12.06
CA ALA A 154 -2.50 11.69 13.07
C ALA A 154 -4.02 11.94 13.19
N LYS A 155 -4.81 11.62 12.16
CA LYS A 155 -6.27 11.68 12.22
C LYS A 155 -6.86 10.67 13.21
N TYR A 156 -6.20 9.53 13.43
CA TYR A 156 -6.70 8.40 14.23
C TYR A 156 -6.02 8.37 15.60
N SER A 157 -6.21 9.41 16.42
CA SER A 157 -5.50 9.58 17.71
C SER A 157 -5.72 8.45 18.72
N ASN A 158 -6.79 7.67 18.58
CA ASN A 158 -7.14 6.55 19.45
C ASN A 158 -6.63 5.20 18.94
N ALA A 159 -5.97 5.17 17.78
CA ALA A 159 -5.40 3.96 17.22
C ALA A 159 -4.14 3.56 18.00
N ASN A 160 -4.15 2.35 18.56
CA ASN A 160 -3.02 1.77 19.28
C ASN A 160 -2.45 0.53 18.56
N ASP A 161 -3.03 0.16 17.42
CA ASP A 161 -2.67 -1.01 16.66
C ASP A 161 -2.55 -0.66 15.17
N ILE A 162 -1.31 -0.51 14.70
CA ILE A 162 -1.00 -0.24 13.30
C ILE A 162 -0.47 -1.53 12.68
N VAL A 163 -1.05 -1.93 11.56
CA VAL A 163 -0.77 -3.22 10.93
C VAL A 163 -0.47 -3.03 9.45
N TRP A 164 0.68 -3.50 8.99
CA TRP A 164 0.95 -3.67 7.57
C TRP A 164 0.35 -4.97 7.06
N VAL A 165 -0.53 -4.88 6.06
CA VAL A 165 -1.22 -6.02 5.46
C VAL A 165 -0.80 -6.18 4.00
N GLN A 166 -0.31 -7.36 3.62
CA GLN A 166 0.03 -7.67 2.22
C GLN A 166 -0.29 -9.12 1.85
N GLU A 167 -0.59 -9.36 0.58
CA GLU A 167 -0.91 -10.69 0.08
C GLU A 167 0.34 -11.49 -0.32
N GLU A 168 1.46 -10.80 -0.51
CA GLU A 168 2.75 -11.39 -0.79
C GLU A 168 3.34 -12.10 0.44
N PRO A 169 4.15 -13.15 0.26
CA PRO A 169 4.95 -13.76 1.33
C PRO A 169 5.77 -12.74 2.13
N ALA A 170 6.02 -13.02 3.41
CA ALA A 170 6.73 -12.10 4.32
C ALA A 170 8.16 -11.72 3.87
N ASN A 171 8.80 -12.57 3.09
CA ASN A 171 10.11 -12.32 2.48
C ASN A 171 10.01 -11.64 1.09
N GLN A 172 8.82 -11.23 0.68
CA GLN A 172 8.48 -10.61 -0.60
C GLN A 172 7.57 -9.40 -0.35
N GLY A 173 7.11 -8.75 -1.41
CA GLY A 173 6.25 -7.58 -1.27
C GLY A 173 7.03 -6.36 -0.77
N ALA A 174 6.33 -5.40 -0.16
CA ALA A 174 6.97 -4.18 0.31
C ALA A 174 7.38 -4.23 1.79
N TRP A 175 6.96 -5.26 2.54
CA TRP A 175 7.13 -5.31 3.99
C TRP A 175 8.56 -5.03 4.46
N ALA A 176 9.55 -5.75 3.92
CA ALA A 176 10.94 -5.59 4.38
C ALA A 176 11.49 -4.16 4.15
N TYR A 177 11.08 -3.50 3.07
CA TYR A 177 11.46 -2.11 2.78
C TYR A 177 10.73 -1.15 3.70
N VAL A 178 9.40 -1.23 3.73
CA VAL A 178 8.53 -0.33 4.51
C VAL A 178 8.83 -0.41 6.01
N LYS A 179 9.12 -1.60 6.54
CA LYS A 179 9.46 -1.80 7.95
C LYS A 179 10.62 -0.92 8.39
N VAL A 180 11.69 -0.82 7.59
CA VAL A 180 12.88 -0.02 7.97
C VAL A 180 12.52 1.47 8.08
N HIS A 181 11.68 1.97 7.17
CA HIS A 181 11.21 3.35 7.25
C HIS A 181 10.32 3.59 8.46
N LEU A 182 9.39 2.67 8.75
CA LEU A 182 8.51 2.76 9.91
C LEU A 182 9.28 2.69 11.24
N ASP A 183 10.28 1.80 11.33
CA ASP A 183 11.17 1.70 12.50
C ASP A 183 11.94 3.01 12.72
N LYS A 184 12.44 3.65 11.65
CA LYS A 184 13.12 4.95 11.73
C LYS A 184 12.21 6.08 12.19
N LEU A 185 10.90 5.99 11.91
CA LEU A 185 9.88 6.89 12.43
C LEU A 185 9.46 6.56 13.88
N GLY A 186 10.03 5.52 14.50
CA GLY A 186 9.66 5.06 15.84
C GLY A 186 8.28 4.41 15.90
N MET A 187 7.74 3.97 14.77
CA MET A 187 6.40 3.39 14.67
C MET A 187 6.45 1.88 14.86
N LEU A 188 5.74 1.37 15.87
CA LEU A 188 5.53 -0.07 16.06
C LEU A 188 4.41 -0.55 15.14
N VAL A 189 4.78 -1.24 14.07
CA VAL A 189 3.83 -1.79 13.09
C VAL A 189 3.89 -3.31 13.06
N ARG A 190 2.74 -3.96 13.23
CA ARG A 190 2.61 -5.43 13.12
C ARG A 190 2.50 -5.84 11.66
N TYR A 191 2.96 -7.05 11.35
CA TYR A 191 2.83 -7.63 10.02
C TYR A 191 1.70 -8.65 9.98
N ILE A 192 0.83 -8.55 8.97
CA ILE A 192 -0.12 -9.58 8.60
C ILE A 192 0.05 -9.86 7.10
N GLY A 193 0.31 -11.10 6.76
CA GLY A 193 0.45 -11.51 5.37
C GLY A 193 0.83 -12.97 5.29
N ARG A 194 1.16 -13.43 4.09
CA ARG A 194 1.53 -14.83 3.90
C ARG A 194 2.86 -15.15 4.58
N PRO A 195 3.06 -16.38 5.05
CA PRO A 195 4.36 -16.81 5.58
C PRO A 195 5.44 -16.69 4.51
N SER A 196 6.70 -16.68 4.93
CA SER A 196 7.84 -16.71 4.02
C SER A 196 7.75 -17.94 3.11
N LEU A 197 7.93 -17.73 1.80
CA LEU A 197 7.90 -18.79 0.79
C LEU A 197 9.15 -18.74 -0.10
N PRO A 198 9.66 -19.90 -0.57
CA PRO A 198 10.73 -19.95 -1.56
C PRO A 198 10.24 -19.63 -2.99
N ALA A 199 8.93 -19.49 -3.18
CA ALA A 199 8.27 -19.18 -4.44
C ALA A 199 7.31 -17.98 -4.27
N THR A 200 6.83 -17.41 -5.38
CA THR A 200 5.96 -16.22 -5.36
C THR A 200 4.56 -16.49 -4.81
N SER A 201 4.09 -17.72 -4.89
CA SER A 201 2.84 -18.18 -4.28
C SER A 201 2.87 -19.70 -4.13
N GLN A 202 1.86 -20.26 -3.45
CA GLN A 202 1.63 -21.71 -3.52
C GLN A 202 1.26 -22.12 -4.95
N GLY A 203 1.60 -23.34 -5.35
CA GLY A 203 1.18 -23.90 -6.65
C GLY A 203 -0.22 -24.53 -6.61
N LEU A 204 -0.70 -24.93 -5.43
CA LEU A 204 -1.99 -25.59 -5.25
C LEU A 204 -3.08 -24.57 -4.93
N GLY A 205 -4.16 -24.57 -5.70
CA GLY A 205 -5.19 -23.56 -5.55
C GLY A 205 -5.94 -23.59 -4.21
N LYS A 206 -6.18 -24.78 -3.66
CA LYS A 206 -6.77 -24.94 -2.32
C LYS A 206 -5.87 -24.35 -1.23
N ALA A 207 -4.54 -24.53 -1.33
CA ALA A 207 -3.60 -23.98 -0.37
C ALA A 207 -3.57 -22.46 -0.43
N ASN A 208 -3.53 -21.87 -1.64
CA ASN A 208 -3.61 -20.42 -1.81
C ASN A 208 -4.91 -19.83 -1.27
N ALA A 209 -6.06 -20.47 -1.53
CA ALA A 209 -7.34 -20.00 -1.02
C ALA A 209 -7.36 -20.02 0.51
N LYS A 210 -6.78 -21.05 1.12
CA LYS A 210 -6.64 -21.15 2.58
C LYS A 210 -5.75 -20.04 3.15
N GLU A 211 -4.62 -19.74 2.51
CA GLU A 211 -3.74 -18.64 2.92
C GLU A 211 -4.43 -17.27 2.82
N ALA A 212 -5.17 -17.03 1.73
CA ALA A 212 -5.92 -15.79 1.56
C ALA A 212 -7.01 -15.64 2.63
N GLN A 213 -7.75 -16.72 2.92
CA GLN A 213 -8.75 -16.72 4.00
C GLN A 213 -8.12 -16.48 5.37
N GLU A 214 -6.96 -17.09 5.63
CA GLU A 214 -6.25 -16.92 6.90
C GLU A 214 -5.71 -15.50 7.09
N LEU A 215 -5.14 -14.90 6.04
CA LEU A 215 -4.73 -13.50 6.03
C LEU A 215 -5.92 -12.59 6.34
N MET A 216 -7.04 -12.79 5.65
CA MET A 216 -8.27 -12.05 5.87
C MET A 216 -8.83 -12.24 7.28
N ARG A 217 -8.76 -13.45 7.84
CA ARG A 217 -9.14 -13.71 9.22
C ARG A 217 -8.27 -12.89 10.18
N GLN A 218 -6.94 -13.00 10.06
CA GLN A 218 -5.99 -12.30 10.93
C GLN A 218 -6.14 -10.78 10.85
N ALA A 219 -6.36 -10.20 9.67
CA ALA A 219 -6.51 -8.76 9.49
C ALA A 219 -7.64 -8.17 10.34
N TRP A 220 -8.71 -8.95 10.57
CA TRP A 220 -9.93 -8.51 11.26
C TRP A 220 -10.12 -9.09 12.66
N GLU A 221 -9.20 -9.94 13.13
CA GLU A 221 -9.20 -10.41 14.53
C GLU A 221 -8.54 -9.37 15.44
N ILE A 222 -9.29 -8.89 16.43
CA ILE A 222 -8.81 -7.98 17.48
C ILE A 222 -8.47 -8.79 18.71
#